data_AF-A0A259S4A6-F1
#
_entry.id   AF-A0A259S4A6-F1
#
_cell.length_a   1.000
_cell.length_b   1.000
_cell.length_c   1.000
_cell.angle_alpha   90.00
_cell.angle_beta   90.00
_cell.angle_gamma   90.00
#
_symmetry.space_group_name_H-M   'P 1'
#
loop_
_entity.id
_entity.type
_entity.pdbx_description
1 polymer ?
#
loop_
_entity_poly.entity_id
_entity_poly.type
_entity_poly.pdbx_seq_one_letter_code
_entity_poly.pdbx_strand_id
1 'polypeptide(L)'
;SLAVMRQTGAPVVFDATHSVQLPGGQGASSGGQREFVPVLARAAVAAGVAGLFMETHPDPAKALSDGPNAWPLDQMAELLHTLVEIDRLVKGAGFPEQALMTR
;
A
#
# COMPACT_ATOMS: atom_id res chain seq x y z
N SER A 1 6.07 0.68 12.15
CA SER A 1 4.96 1.58 12.56
C SER A 1 3.60 0.91 12.46
N LEU A 2 3.28 0.11 11.43
CA LEU A 2 1.95 -0.50 11.23
C LEU A 2 1.42 -1.29 12.45
N ALA A 3 2.24 -2.19 13.01
CA ALA A 3 1.85 -2.95 14.20
C ALA A 3 1.66 -2.07 15.45
N VAL A 4 2.42 -0.98 15.57
CA VAL A 4 2.25 0.01 16.65
C VAL A 4 0.91 0.74 16.48
N MET A 5 0.58 1.20 15.26
CA MET A 5 -0.71 1.87 15.00
C MET A 5 -1.91 0.96 15.25
N ARG A 6 -1.79 -0.35 15.00
CA ARG A 6 -2.84 -1.34 15.32
C ARG A 6 -3.21 -1.36 16.81
N GLN A 7 -2.27 -1.07 17.71
CA GLN A 7 -2.52 -1.04 19.16
C GLN A 7 -3.51 0.07 19.57
N THR A 8 -3.72 1.08 18.73
CA THR A 8 -4.72 2.12 18.98
C THR A 8 -6.16 1.61 18.89
N GLY A 9 -6.39 0.41 18.35
CA GLY A 9 -7.71 -0.16 18.09
C GLY A 9 -8.39 0.41 16.83
N ALA A 10 -7.79 1.40 16.17
CA ALA A 10 -8.31 1.95 14.92
C ALA A 10 -7.90 1.09 13.70
N PRO A 11 -8.74 1.01 12.66
CA PRO A 11 -8.36 0.41 11.38
C PRO A 11 -7.16 1.16 10.76
N VAL A 12 -6.09 0.43 10.48
CA VAL A 12 -4.89 0.98 9.82
C VAL A 12 -4.99 0.75 8.32
N VAL A 13 -4.96 1.82 7.53
CA VAL A 13 -4.90 1.77 6.07
C VAL A 13 -3.50 2.16 5.61
N PHE A 14 -2.94 1.42 4.66
CA PHE A 14 -1.67 1.78 4.03
C PHE A 14 -1.93 2.36 2.64
N ASP A 15 -1.42 3.57 2.42
CA ASP A 15 -1.44 4.22 1.12
C ASP A 15 -0.26 3.75 0.28
N ALA A 16 -0.52 2.90 -0.71
CA ALA A 16 0.53 2.30 -1.53
C ALA A 16 1.12 3.25 -2.58
N THR A 17 0.35 4.25 -3.03
CA THR A 17 0.76 5.16 -4.11
C THR A 17 1.52 6.38 -3.57
N HIS A 18 1.04 7.01 -2.50
CA HIS A 18 1.75 8.16 -1.93
C HIS A 18 2.98 7.76 -1.12
N SER A 19 3.05 6.51 -0.64
CA SER A 19 4.27 6.00 0.03
C SER A 19 5.48 5.85 -0.91
N VAL A 20 5.27 5.88 -2.23
CA VAL A 20 6.35 5.84 -3.25
C VAL A 20 6.56 7.19 -3.93
N GLN A 21 5.90 8.24 -3.46
CA GLN A 21 6.04 9.59 -3.98
C GLN A 21 7.44 10.13 -3.65
N LEU A 22 8.01 10.88 -4.59
CA LEU A 22 9.25 11.61 -4.39
C LEU A 22 8.90 13.11 -4.29
N PRO A 23 8.78 13.68 -3.07
CA PRO A 23 8.37 15.06 -2.89
C PRO A 23 9.35 16.02 -3.57
N GLY A 24 8.83 16.90 -4.44
CA GLY A 24 9.64 17.84 -5.23
C GLY A 24 10.57 17.19 -6.28
N GLY A 25 10.40 15.89 -6.56
CA GLY A 25 11.29 15.12 -7.45
C GLY A 25 11.29 15.58 -8.92
N GLN A 26 10.39 16.47 -9.32
CA GLN A 26 10.34 17.07 -10.66
C GLN A 26 10.41 18.61 -10.64
N GLY A 27 10.91 19.20 -9.53
CA GLY A 27 11.04 20.65 -9.37
C GLY A 27 9.73 21.34 -9.00
N ALA A 28 8.77 21.43 -9.95
CA ALA A 28 7.47 22.08 -9.73
C ALA A 28 6.34 21.10 -9.34
N SER A 29 6.58 19.80 -9.47
CA SER A 29 5.65 18.72 -9.12
C SER A 29 6.37 17.59 -8.38
N SER A 30 5.61 16.75 -7.69
CA SER A 30 6.15 15.52 -7.11
C SER A 30 6.45 14.48 -8.19
N GLY A 31 7.58 13.78 -8.04
CA GLY A 31 7.86 12.56 -8.78
C GLY A 31 7.23 11.34 -8.11
N GLY A 32 7.57 10.15 -8.60
CA GLY A 32 7.02 8.90 -8.08
C GLY A 32 7.72 7.67 -8.65
N GLN A 33 7.67 6.58 -7.90
CA GLN A 33 8.28 5.29 -8.27
C GLN A 33 7.23 4.19 -8.23
N ARG A 34 6.24 4.26 -9.14
CA ARG A 34 5.11 3.31 -9.18
C ARG A 34 5.54 1.84 -9.26
N GLU A 35 6.73 1.56 -9.79
CA GLU A 35 7.32 0.22 -9.82
C GLU A 35 7.44 -0.43 -8.43
N PHE A 36 7.45 0.38 -7.36
CA PHE A 36 7.48 -0.10 -5.98
C PHE A 36 6.10 -0.26 -5.32
N VAL A 37 5.01 0.17 -5.96
CA VAL A 37 3.65 0.00 -5.45
C VAL A 37 3.35 -1.47 -5.12
N PRO A 38 3.60 -2.45 -6.01
CA PRO A 38 3.27 -3.85 -5.72
C PRO A 38 4.04 -4.42 -4.52
N VAL A 39 5.34 -4.11 -4.40
CA VAL A 39 6.18 -4.66 -3.32
C VAL A 39 5.80 -4.08 -1.97
N LEU A 40 5.53 -2.78 -1.89
CA LEU A 40 5.11 -2.15 -0.64
C LEU A 40 3.68 -2.52 -0.25
N ALA A 41 2.77 -2.66 -1.22
CA ALA A 41 1.42 -3.15 -0.97
C ALA A 41 1.44 -4.59 -0.39
N ARG A 42 2.24 -5.49 -0.97
CA ARG A 42 2.42 -6.84 -0.42
C ARG A 42 3.00 -6.81 0.99
N ALA A 43 4.00 -5.97 1.25
CA ALA A 43 4.60 -5.85 2.58
C ALA A 43 3.59 -5.32 3.61
N ALA A 44 2.78 -4.32 3.26
CA ALA A 44 1.76 -3.77 4.15
C ALA A 44 0.66 -4.78 4.46
N VAL A 45 0.16 -5.50 3.45
CA VAL A 45 -0.84 -6.55 3.63
C VAL A 45 -0.28 -7.71 4.45
N ALA A 46 0.94 -8.17 4.17
CA ALA A 46 1.62 -9.18 4.95
C ALA A 46 1.89 -8.73 6.41
N ALA A 47 2.05 -7.43 6.63
CA ALA A 47 2.15 -6.86 7.97
C ALA A 47 0.79 -6.79 8.68
N GLY A 48 -0.34 -7.03 8.00
CA GLY A 48 -1.68 -7.11 8.59
C GLY A 48 -2.43 -5.78 8.70
N VAL A 49 -2.45 -4.96 7.65
CA VAL A 49 -3.28 -3.75 7.61
C VAL A 49 -4.77 -4.08 7.49
N ALA A 50 -5.63 -3.13 7.91
CA ALA A 50 -7.08 -3.24 7.76
C ALA A 50 -7.52 -3.02 6.30
N GLY A 51 -6.77 -2.21 5.56
CA GLY A 51 -7.02 -1.97 4.14
C GLY A 51 -5.83 -1.35 3.42
N LEU A 52 -5.94 -1.31 2.10
CA LEU A 52 -5.03 -0.56 1.23
C LEU A 52 -5.79 0.61 0.62
N PHE A 53 -5.08 1.72 0.48
CA PHE A 53 -5.45 2.81 -0.40
C PHE A 53 -4.49 2.82 -1.60
N MET A 54 -5.01 3.01 -2.80
CA MET A 54 -4.23 3.01 -4.03
C MET A 54 -4.95 3.83 -5.11
N GLU A 55 -4.25 4.80 -5.69
CA GLU A 55 -4.74 5.52 -6.86
C GLU A 55 -4.40 4.80 -8.17
N THR A 56 -5.26 4.97 -9.16
CA THR A 56 -5.10 4.34 -10.47
C THR A 56 -5.54 5.26 -11.60
N HIS A 57 -5.00 5.02 -12.79
CA HIS A 57 -5.40 5.72 -13.99
C HIS A 57 -5.30 4.79 -15.21
N PRO A 58 -6.20 4.91 -16.23
CA PRO A 58 -6.08 4.13 -17.46
C PRO A 58 -4.78 4.41 -18.23
N ASP A 59 -4.25 5.63 -18.11
CA ASP A 59 -2.97 6.05 -18.69
C ASP A 59 -2.23 6.98 -17.71
N PRO A 60 -1.46 6.45 -16.74
CA PRO A 60 -0.83 7.27 -15.70
C PRO A 60 0.02 8.43 -16.22
N ALA A 61 0.53 8.36 -17.46
CA ALA A 61 1.29 9.46 -18.06
C ALA A 61 0.42 10.68 -18.42
N LYS A 62 -0.90 10.50 -18.53
CA LYS A 62 -1.89 11.57 -18.81
C LYS A 62 -2.68 12.01 -17.59
N ALA A 63 -2.39 11.48 -16.40
CA ALA A 63 -3.05 11.90 -15.17
C ALA A 63 -2.72 13.37 -14.87
N LEU A 64 -3.72 14.15 -14.45
CA LEU A 64 -3.56 15.58 -14.14
C LEU A 64 -2.82 15.84 -12.82
N SER A 65 -2.82 14.85 -11.93
CA SER A 65 -2.08 14.82 -10.67
C SER A 65 -1.58 13.40 -10.42
N ASP A 66 -0.49 13.28 -9.68
CA ASP A 66 0.04 12.02 -9.14
C ASP A 66 0.26 10.87 -10.14
N GLY A 67 0.31 11.20 -11.44
CA GLY A 67 0.60 10.27 -12.51
C GLY A 67 1.82 9.38 -12.25
N PRO A 68 2.98 9.92 -11.81
CA PRO A 68 4.16 9.12 -11.47
C PRO A 68 3.93 8.04 -10.38
N ASN A 69 2.94 8.22 -9.51
CA ASN A 69 2.57 7.29 -8.44
C ASN A 69 1.41 6.35 -8.83
N ALA A 70 0.50 6.82 -9.68
CA ALA A 70 -0.72 6.09 -10.03
C ALA A 70 -0.41 4.73 -10.66
N TRP A 71 -1.12 3.69 -10.18
CA TRP A 71 -1.02 2.34 -10.72
C TRP A 71 -1.81 2.20 -12.03
N PRO A 72 -1.29 1.52 -13.08
CA PRO A 72 -2.05 1.26 -14.29
C PRO A 72 -3.33 0.47 -14.02
N LEU A 73 -4.48 0.98 -14.48
CA LEU A 73 -5.80 0.38 -14.17
C LEU A 73 -5.95 -1.05 -14.69
N ASP A 74 -5.39 -1.33 -15.87
CA ASP A 74 -5.40 -2.66 -16.49
C ASP A 74 -4.63 -3.71 -15.70
N GLN A 75 -3.68 -3.30 -14.86
CA GLN A 75 -2.89 -4.18 -13.99
C GLN A 75 -3.46 -4.32 -12.57
N MET A 76 -4.57 -3.63 -12.25
CA MET A 76 -5.14 -3.63 -10.91
C MET A 76 -5.63 -5.01 -10.48
N ALA A 77 -6.32 -5.74 -11.37
CA ALA A 77 -6.94 -7.03 -11.04
C ALA A 77 -5.91 -8.08 -10.60
N GLU A 78 -4.80 -8.20 -11.32
CA GLU A 78 -3.72 -9.15 -11.02
C GLU A 78 -3.06 -8.83 -9.67
N LEU A 79 -2.78 -7.55 -9.42
CA LEU A 79 -2.21 -7.10 -8.15
C LEU A 79 -3.16 -7.40 -6.98
N LEU A 80 -4.44 -7.04 -7.10
CA LEU A 80 -5.44 -7.27 -6.05
C LEU A 80 -5.63 -8.76 -5.74
N HIS A 81 -5.58 -9.64 -6.74
CA HIS A 81 -5.70 -11.08 -6.53
C HIS A 81 -4.61 -11.59 -5.57
N THR A 82 -3.36 -11.23 -5.84
CA THR A 82 -2.21 -11.59 -4.97
C THR A 82 -2.36 -11.01 -3.57
N LEU A 83 -2.77 -9.74 -3.47
CA LEU A 83 -2.91 -9.06 -2.18
C LEU A 83 -4.01 -9.72 -1.32
N VAL A 84 -5.15 -10.08 -1.91
CA VAL A 84 -6.24 -10.76 -1.18
C VAL A 84 -5.80 -12.13 -0.66
N GLU A 85 -4.99 -12.88 -1.41
CA GLU A 85 -4.46 -14.17 -0.94
C GLU A 85 -3.52 -14.01 0.26
N ILE A 86 -2.58 -13.06 0.20
CA ILE A 86 -1.68 -12.74 1.32
C ILE A 86 -2.49 -12.29 2.54
N ASP A 87 -3.50 -11.44 2.33
CA ASP A 87 -4.36 -10.90 3.38
C ASP A 87 -5.06 -12.01 4.17
N ARG A 88 -5.71 -12.92 3.45
CA ARG A 88 -6.41 -14.07 4.03
C ARG A 88 -5.47 -14.98 4.81
N LEU A 89 -4.30 -15.27 4.25
CA LEU A 89 -3.30 -16.13 4.89
C LEU A 89 -2.85 -15.54 6.23
N VAL A 90 -2.39 -14.29 6.23
CA VAL A 90 -1.82 -13.65 7.41
C VAL A 90 -2.88 -13.41 8.49
N LYS A 91 -4.07 -12.90 8.11
CA LYS A 91 -5.16 -12.69 9.07
C LYS A 91 -5.70 -14.01 9.64
N GLY A 92 -5.71 -15.08 8.84
CA GLY A 92 -6.10 -16.42 9.29
C GLY A 92 -5.10 -17.05 10.26
N ALA A 93 -3.79 -16.81 10.06
CA ALA A 93 -2.73 -17.29 10.95
C ALA A 93 -2.60 -16.46 12.24
N GLY A 94 -3.06 -15.21 12.24
CA GLY A 94 -2.91 -14.27 13.34
C GLY A 94 -1.50 -13.63 13.39
N PHE A 95 -1.25 -12.85 14.43
CA PHE A 95 -0.07 -11.98 14.56
C PHE A 95 0.75 -12.36 15.80
N PRO A 96 1.82 -13.17 15.66
CA PRO A 96 2.63 -13.64 16.80
C PRO A 96 3.19 -12.51 17.66
N GLU A 97 3.48 -11.35 17.04
CA GLU A 97 4.01 -10.19 17.74
C GLU A 97 3.01 -9.59 18.76
N GLN A 98 1.71 -9.84 18.62
CA GLN A 98 0.71 -9.36 19.58
C GLN A 98 0.92 -9.94 20.97
N ALA A 99 1.35 -11.19 21.08
CA ALA A 99 1.64 -11.84 22.37
C ALA A 99 2.87 -11.25 23.09
N LEU A 100 3.74 -10.54 22.35
CA LEU A 100 4.93 -9.89 22.90
C LEU A 100 4.68 -8.42 23.26
N MET A 101 3.63 -7.81 22.72
CA MET A 101 3.29 -6.39 22.89
C MET A 101 2.38 -6.10 24.09
N THR A 102 1.81 -7.13 24.72
CA THR A 102 0.93 -7.04 25.89
C THR A 102 1.66 -7.18 27.23
N ARG A 103 2.98 -6.96 27.26
CA ARG A 103 3.78 -6.91 28.49
C ARG A 103 3.98 -5.49 28.99
#